data_AF-A0AAP0DVV4-F1
#
_entry.id   AF-A0AAP0DVV4-F1
#
_cell.length_a   1.000
_cell.length_b   1.000
_cell.length_c   1.000
_cell.angle_alpha   90.00
_cell.angle_beta   90.00
_cell.angle_gamma   90.00
#
_symmetry.space_group_name_H-M   'P 1'
#
loop_
_entity.id
_entity.type
_entity.pdbx_description
1 polymer ?
#
loop_
_entity_poly.entity_id
_entity_poly.type
_entity_poly.pdbx_seq_one_letter_code
_entity_poly.pdbx_strand_id
1 'polypeptide(L)'
;MRDERLPRAYGMVPVRLLLQRRFKEPSSLGIVPDNLLKLKPMVLRRKVRKITKSSSFNGNKKYALSHPSAWPIIGHLPLLVSPSDLIGHLPHLLTNHVFATRPLTIFGKLMAYDHSVMGFTPFGTYWREIRKIATVELFSARRIGMLKPVRRSGAIKDIDTTIKALALTQLVAGVDSMANTMVWVLALLLDNPEMLAKAQIELDTNVGKDRLVEESDIPNLKYLQALLKETLRMYPVGPLLVPHEAMEDCHVAGYFVPRGTGLFINAWTIQRDPNVWAEPDRFLPERFLTTNADMDVKGQSYELLPFGSGRRSCPGVGLALQVMHLTLARILQAFELKTRSNVGVDLEECSGILLSMMHPLQVLMTPRLPSELYD
;
A
#
# COMPACT_ATOMS: atom_id res chain seq x y z
N MET A 1 53.13 -4.43 16.80
CA MET A 1 52.00 -5.31 17.13
C MET A 1 50.72 -4.49 17.03
N ARG A 2 49.81 -4.97 16.19
CA ARG A 2 48.39 -4.60 15.92
C ARG A 2 47.69 -3.63 16.89
N ASP A 3 47.04 -2.61 16.33
CA ASP A 3 45.70 -2.17 16.78
C ASP A 3 44.88 -1.76 15.53
N GLU A 4 44.22 -2.75 14.91
CA GLU A 4 43.22 -2.55 13.86
C GLU A 4 41.87 -2.24 14.54
N ARG A 5 41.48 -0.96 14.56
CA ARG A 5 40.11 -0.58 14.93
C ARG A 5 39.21 -0.70 13.70
N LEU A 6 38.54 -1.85 13.60
CA LEU A 6 37.38 -2.04 12.72
C LEU A 6 36.29 -0.98 13.00
N PRO A 7 35.65 -0.40 11.96
CA PRO A 7 34.54 0.53 12.16
C PRO A 7 33.34 -0.22 12.76
N ARG A 8 32.71 0.41 13.77
CA ARG A 8 31.55 -0.13 14.48
C ARG A 8 30.41 -0.40 13.50
N ALA A 9 30.00 -1.67 13.38
CA ALA A 9 28.73 -2.03 12.76
C ALA A 9 27.59 -1.35 13.55
N TYR A 10 26.79 -0.51 12.89
CA TYR A 10 25.55 -0.01 13.48
C TYR A 10 24.64 -1.22 13.73
N GLY A 11 24.28 -1.42 15.00
CA GLY A 11 23.59 -2.62 15.47
C GLY A 11 22.29 -2.91 14.72
N MET A 12 21.94 -4.20 14.65
CA MET A 12 20.70 -4.71 14.06
C MET A 12 19.48 -3.96 14.60
N VAL A 13 18.75 -3.29 13.72
CA VAL A 13 17.41 -2.79 14.04
C VAL A 13 16.44 -3.36 13.02
N PRO A 14 15.38 -4.08 13.45
CA PRO A 14 14.28 -4.42 12.54
C PRO A 14 13.83 -3.17 11.80
N VAL A 15 13.74 -3.21 10.46
CA VAL A 15 13.41 -2.03 9.63
C VAL A 15 12.10 -1.37 10.10
N ARG A 16 11.16 -2.19 10.57
CA ARG A 16 9.92 -1.74 11.19
C ARG A 16 10.14 -0.90 12.46
N LEU A 17 11.13 -1.24 13.30
CA LEU A 17 11.48 -0.50 14.51
C LEU A 17 12.26 0.80 14.22
N LEU A 18 13.03 0.89 13.13
CA LEU A 18 13.65 2.15 12.70
C LEU A 18 12.59 3.21 12.33
N LEU A 19 11.49 2.77 11.70
CA LEU A 19 10.39 3.65 11.30
C LEU A 19 9.37 3.91 12.43
N GLN A 20 9.27 3.02 13.41
CA GLN A 20 8.25 3.10 14.49
C GLN A 20 8.74 3.74 15.80
N ARG A 21 10.03 4.07 15.94
CA ARG A 21 10.65 4.55 17.21
C ARG A 21 10.07 5.86 17.83
N ARG A 22 8.99 6.43 17.28
CA ARG A 22 8.30 7.62 17.83
C ARG A 22 6.87 7.41 18.35
N PHE A 23 6.31 6.21 18.35
CA PHE A 23 4.98 5.97 18.94
C PHE A 23 5.02 4.82 19.96
N LYS A 24 4.76 5.15 21.23
CA LYS A 24 4.56 4.17 22.32
C LYS A 24 3.42 3.22 21.97
N GLU A 25 3.52 1.98 22.46
CA GLU A 25 2.55 0.91 22.21
C GLU A 25 1.08 1.32 22.46
N PRO A 26 0.13 0.93 21.57
CA PRO A 26 -1.29 1.25 21.72
C PRO A 26 -1.99 0.61 22.93
N SER A 27 -1.33 -0.34 23.60
CA SER A 27 -1.83 -1.02 24.81
C SER A 27 -2.02 -0.07 25.98
N SER A 28 -1.24 1.01 26.05
CA SER A 28 -1.26 1.99 27.14
C SER A 28 -2.41 3.01 27.07
N LEU A 29 -3.21 3.00 26.00
CA LEU A 29 -4.25 4.01 25.74
C LEU A 29 -5.68 3.53 26.00
N GLY A 30 -5.91 2.24 26.31
CA GLY A 30 -7.25 1.74 26.67
C GLY A 30 -8.33 1.85 25.57
N ILE A 31 -7.93 1.89 24.29
CA ILE A 31 -8.83 2.15 23.14
C ILE A 31 -9.48 0.88 22.57
N VAL A 32 -9.14 -0.32 23.07
CA VAL A 32 -9.68 -1.59 22.54
C VAL A 32 -10.60 -2.28 23.55
N PRO A 33 -11.91 -2.42 23.27
CA PRO A 33 -12.82 -3.20 24.11
C PRO A 33 -12.44 -4.68 24.19
N ASP A 34 -12.45 -5.26 25.40
CA ASP A 34 -12.01 -6.65 25.71
C ASP A 34 -12.69 -7.76 24.88
N ASN A 35 -13.87 -7.46 24.34
CA ASN A 35 -14.66 -8.34 23.50
C ASN A 35 -14.10 -8.54 22.07
N LEU A 36 -13.22 -7.65 21.58
CA LEU A 36 -12.51 -7.82 20.29
C LEU A 36 -11.33 -8.80 20.38
N LEU A 37 -10.84 -9.12 21.58
CA LEU A 37 -9.81 -10.14 21.81
C LEU A 37 -10.32 -11.58 21.62
N LYS A 38 -11.63 -11.80 21.46
CA LYS A 38 -12.24 -13.14 21.36
C LYS A 38 -12.20 -13.77 19.96
N LEU A 39 -11.95 -13.00 18.90
CA LEU A 39 -11.67 -13.55 17.57
C LEU A 39 -10.18 -13.89 17.49
N LYS A 40 -9.81 -15.16 17.56
CA LYS A 40 -8.41 -15.59 17.41
C LYS A 40 -7.84 -15.03 16.09
N PRO A 41 -6.84 -14.12 16.11
CA PRO A 41 -6.35 -13.44 14.90
C PRO A 41 -5.91 -14.40 13.79
N MET A 42 -5.44 -15.59 14.15
CA MET A 42 -5.07 -16.67 13.23
C MET A 42 -6.22 -17.18 12.34
N VAL A 43 -7.45 -17.27 12.86
CA VAL A 43 -8.58 -17.83 12.10
C VAL A 43 -9.03 -16.85 11.01
N LEU A 44 -9.08 -15.55 11.33
CA LEU A 44 -9.38 -14.50 10.37
C LEU A 44 -8.30 -14.43 9.26
N ARG A 45 -7.02 -14.48 9.64
CA ARG A 45 -5.89 -14.50 8.70
C ARG A 45 -5.95 -15.67 7.71
N ARG A 46 -6.26 -16.89 8.17
CA ARG A 46 -6.38 -18.07 7.31
C ARG A 46 -7.54 -17.94 6.31
N LYS A 47 -8.69 -17.41 6.74
CA LYS A 47 -9.85 -17.19 5.85
C LYS A 47 -9.55 -16.13 4.78
N VAL A 48 -8.96 -14.99 5.16
CA VAL A 48 -8.60 -13.92 4.21
C VAL A 48 -7.54 -14.42 3.21
N ARG A 49 -6.49 -15.10 3.66
CA ARG A 49 -5.48 -15.70 2.75
C ARG A 49 -6.11 -16.66 1.74
N LYS A 50 -7.09 -17.47 2.17
CA LYS A 50 -7.80 -18.39 1.28
C LYS A 50 -8.64 -17.65 0.22
N ILE A 51 -9.32 -16.56 0.59
CA ILE A 51 -10.15 -15.76 -0.32
C ILE A 51 -9.28 -14.99 -1.32
N THR A 52 -8.20 -14.35 -0.85
CA THR A 52 -7.27 -13.60 -1.70
C THR A 52 -6.63 -14.49 -2.77
N LYS A 53 -6.20 -15.69 -2.39
CA LYS A 53 -5.45 -16.62 -3.27
C LYS A 53 -6.32 -17.66 -3.97
N SER A 54 -7.64 -17.69 -3.75
CA SER A 54 -8.50 -18.65 -4.46
C SER A 54 -8.69 -18.21 -5.90
N SER A 55 -8.02 -18.89 -6.83
CA SER A 55 -8.32 -18.85 -8.27
C SER A 55 -9.49 -19.75 -8.66
N SER A 56 -9.83 -20.75 -7.82
CA SER A 56 -10.87 -21.74 -8.11
C SER A 56 -12.25 -21.22 -7.73
N PHE A 57 -12.86 -20.44 -8.63
CA PHE A 57 -14.30 -20.35 -8.73
C PHE A 57 -14.74 -21.45 -9.68
N ASN A 58 -15.51 -22.41 -9.17
CA ASN A 58 -16.02 -23.53 -9.92
C ASN A 58 -16.70 -23.02 -11.21
N GLY A 59 -16.31 -23.55 -12.37
CA GLY A 59 -16.55 -23.02 -13.73
C GLY A 59 -18.01 -22.79 -14.17
N ASN A 60 -18.99 -22.94 -13.27
CA ASN A 60 -20.40 -22.65 -13.50
C ASN A 60 -20.92 -21.40 -12.77
N LYS A 61 -20.07 -20.64 -12.05
CA LYS A 61 -20.45 -19.38 -11.41
C LYS A 61 -19.39 -18.30 -11.65
N LYS A 62 -19.52 -17.56 -12.75
CA LYS A 62 -18.69 -16.38 -13.10
C LYS A 62 -18.72 -15.28 -12.03
N TYR A 63 -19.64 -15.37 -11.06
CA TYR A 63 -19.72 -14.57 -9.84
C TYR A 63 -20.06 -15.53 -8.69
N ALA A 64 -19.11 -15.90 -7.84
CA ALA A 64 -19.47 -16.47 -6.55
C ALA A 64 -19.73 -15.34 -5.56
N LEU A 65 -21.02 -15.13 -5.35
CA LEU A 65 -21.55 -14.79 -4.05
C LEU A 65 -20.93 -15.75 -3.01
N SER A 66 -19.89 -15.30 -2.31
CA SER A 66 -19.19 -16.16 -1.35
C SER A 66 -20.07 -16.43 -0.13
N HIS A 67 -20.21 -17.70 0.28
CA HIS A 67 -21.11 -18.11 1.38
C HIS A 67 -20.98 -17.23 2.64
N PRO A 68 -22.08 -16.92 3.36
CA PRO A 68 -22.08 -16.03 4.54
C PRO A 68 -21.06 -16.43 5.62
N SER A 69 -20.74 -17.72 5.75
CA SER A 69 -19.80 -18.27 6.73
C SER A 69 -18.32 -17.91 6.48
N ALA A 70 -17.99 -17.38 5.30
CA ALA A 70 -16.65 -16.91 4.96
C ALA A 70 -16.37 -15.47 5.46
N TRP A 71 -17.42 -14.69 5.74
CA TRP A 71 -17.32 -13.25 6.05
C TRP A 71 -18.01 -12.88 7.36
N PRO A 72 -17.47 -13.27 8.52
CA PRO A 72 -18.11 -13.05 9.82
C PRO A 72 -18.25 -11.56 10.24
N ILE A 73 -17.82 -10.60 9.40
CA ILE A 73 -17.78 -9.16 9.70
C ILE A 73 -18.71 -8.34 8.79
N ILE A 74 -19.23 -8.93 7.70
CA ILE A 74 -20.01 -8.22 6.68
C ILE A 74 -21.35 -8.94 6.56
N GLY A 75 -22.41 -8.35 7.11
CA GLY A 75 -23.74 -8.98 7.26
C GLY A 75 -24.47 -9.31 5.96
N HIS A 76 -23.90 -9.03 4.79
CA HIS A 76 -24.45 -9.34 3.47
C HIS A 76 -23.41 -10.00 2.56
N LEU A 77 -23.90 -10.83 1.64
CA LEU A 77 -23.12 -11.65 0.71
C LEU A 77 -22.29 -10.76 -0.23
N PRO A 78 -20.96 -10.69 -0.09
CA PRO A 78 -20.17 -9.79 -0.92
C PRO A 78 -20.00 -10.38 -2.33
N LEU A 79 -20.14 -9.51 -3.33
CA LEU A 79 -19.71 -9.77 -4.69
C LEU A 79 -18.19 -9.60 -4.77
N LEU A 80 -17.49 -10.72 -4.92
CA LEU A 80 -16.07 -10.71 -5.25
C LEU A 80 -15.92 -10.61 -6.76
N VAL A 81 -15.35 -9.50 -7.24
CA VAL A 81 -14.97 -9.37 -8.65
C VAL A 81 -13.60 -10.00 -8.83
N SER A 82 -13.62 -11.20 -9.42
CA SER A 82 -12.45 -11.98 -9.80
C SER A 82 -12.91 -12.93 -10.92
N PRO A 83 -12.69 -12.62 -12.22
CA PRO A 83 -11.37 -12.70 -12.85
C PRO A 83 -11.06 -11.57 -13.88
N SER A 84 -9.92 -11.64 -14.58
CA SER A 84 -9.45 -10.72 -15.64
C SER A 84 -10.46 -10.39 -16.74
N ASP A 85 -11.39 -11.29 -17.04
CA ASP A 85 -12.51 -11.06 -17.97
C ASP A 85 -13.36 -9.82 -17.59
N LEU A 86 -13.32 -9.40 -16.33
CA LEU A 86 -14.04 -8.23 -15.82
C LEU A 86 -13.20 -6.95 -15.78
N ILE A 87 -11.92 -6.97 -16.20
CA ILE A 87 -11.08 -5.76 -16.29
C ILE A 87 -11.77 -4.69 -17.13
N GLY A 88 -12.39 -5.09 -18.25
CA GLY A 88 -13.17 -4.18 -19.10
C GLY A 88 -14.39 -3.53 -18.41
N HIS A 89 -14.89 -4.13 -17.32
CA HIS A 89 -15.99 -3.59 -16.53
C HIS A 89 -15.54 -2.79 -15.30
N LEU A 90 -14.27 -2.88 -14.91
CA LEU A 90 -13.71 -2.10 -13.79
C LEU A 90 -13.87 -0.59 -13.96
N PRO A 91 -13.71 0.02 -15.15
CA PRO A 91 -13.99 1.44 -15.33
C PRO A 91 -15.43 1.78 -14.94
N HIS A 92 -16.40 0.97 -15.37
CA HIS A 92 -17.80 1.17 -15.02
C HIS A 92 -17.99 1.02 -13.50
N LEU A 93 -17.49 -0.07 -12.90
CA LEU A 93 -17.63 -0.32 -11.46
C LEU A 93 -17.00 0.76 -10.57
N LEU A 94 -15.79 1.23 -10.90
CA LEU A 94 -15.02 2.15 -10.06
C LEU A 94 -15.39 3.62 -10.25
N THR A 95 -15.89 4.00 -11.44
CA THR A 95 -16.31 5.38 -11.72
C THR A 95 -17.81 5.61 -11.50
N ASN A 96 -18.64 4.56 -11.52
CA ASN A 96 -20.06 4.66 -11.31
C ASN A 96 -20.37 5.12 -9.87
N HIS A 97 -21.25 6.10 -9.76
CA HIS A 97 -21.71 6.66 -8.51
C HIS A 97 -22.43 5.63 -7.61
N VAL A 98 -23.08 4.61 -8.20
CA VAL A 98 -23.78 3.54 -7.46
C VAL A 98 -22.84 2.81 -6.50
N PHE A 99 -21.57 2.64 -6.85
CA PHE A 99 -20.58 1.97 -6.03
C PHE A 99 -19.67 2.96 -5.28
N ALA A 100 -20.02 4.24 -5.22
CA ALA A 100 -19.16 5.24 -4.59
C ALA A 100 -19.17 5.18 -3.07
N THR A 101 -20.13 4.50 -2.44
CA THR A 101 -20.18 4.34 -0.98
C THR A 101 -19.38 3.12 -0.51
N ARG A 102 -19.16 3.07 0.81
CA ARG A 102 -18.45 2.00 1.51
C ARG A 102 -19.43 1.34 2.50
N PRO A 103 -19.35 0.03 2.72
CA PRO A 103 -20.25 -0.64 3.65
C PRO A 103 -20.02 -0.17 5.10
N LEU A 104 -21.11 -0.03 5.86
CA LEU A 104 -21.08 0.34 7.27
C LEU A 104 -20.63 -0.85 8.12
N THR A 105 -19.32 -1.03 8.25
CA THR A 105 -18.72 -2.10 9.06
C THR A 105 -18.55 -1.71 10.53
N ILE A 106 -18.53 -2.72 11.42
CA ILE A 106 -18.19 -2.52 12.85
C ILE A 106 -16.81 -1.86 12.99
N PHE A 107 -15.86 -2.18 12.12
CA PHE A 107 -14.56 -1.52 12.07
C PHE A 107 -14.70 -0.01 11.81
N GLY A 108 -15.51 0.39 10.82
CA GLY A 108 -15.79 1.79 10.56
C GLY A 108 -16.42 2.50 11.75
N LYS A 109 -17.31 1.83 12.46
CA LYS A 109 -17.96 2.38 13.66
C LYS A 109 -16.98 2.61 14.80
N LEU A 110 -16.18 1.58 15.14
CA LEU A 110 -15.31 1.59 16.33
C LEU A 110 -13.96 2.27 16.09
N MET A 111 -13.34 2.02 14.95
CA MET A 111 -11.96 2.44 14.65
C MET A 111 -11.89 3.67 13.76
N ALA A 112 -12.95 3.96 13.01
CA ALA A 112 -12.99 5.08 12.07
C ALA A 112 -13.90 6.22 12.55
N TYR A 113 -13.97 6.41 13.88
CA TYR A 113 -14.72 7.48 14.56
C TYR A 113 -16.16 7.58 14.04
N ASP A 114 -16.92 6.50 14.20
CA ASP A 114 -18.30 6.38 13.68
C ASP A 114 -18.42 6.72 12.19
N HIS A 115 -17.53 6.14 11.37
CA HIS A 115 -17.50 6.36 9.92
C HIS A 115 -17.19 7.81 9.49
N SER A 116 -16.53 8.62 10.32
CA SER A 116 -16.14 9.99 9.92
C SER A 116 -14.80 10.05 9.17
N VAL A 117 -13.96 9.01 9.25
CA VAL A 117 -12.71 8.96 8.47
C VAL A 117 -13.02 8.83 6.97
N MET A 118 -12.35 9.64 6.14
CA MET A 118 -12.59 9.75 4.69
C MET A 118 -12.63 8.42 3.93
N GLY A 119 -11.82 7.44 4.34
CA GLY A 119 -11.77 6.12 3.72
C GLY A 119 -13.05 5.28 3.93
N PHE A 120 -13.79 5.53 5.00
CA PHE A 120 -14.93 4.72 5.46
C PHE A 120 -16.25 5.49 5.55
N THR A 121 -16.22 6.81 5.37
CA THR A 121 -17.43 7.63 5.40
C THR A 121 -18.33 7.36 4.18
N PRO A 122 -19.67 7.28 4.39
CA PRO A 122 -20.63 7.14 3.29
C PRO A 122 -20.45 8.21 2.23
N PHE A 123 -20.77 7.86 0.99
CA PHE A 123 -20.70 8.84 -0.10
C PHE A 123 -21.79 9.90 0.08
N GLY A 124 -21.41 11.18 0.02
CA GLY A 124 -22.34 12.29 0.27
C GLY A 124 -21.66 13.65 0.17
N THR A 125 -22.36 14.70 0.59
CA THR A 125 -21.81 16.07 0.67
C THR A 125 -20.58 16.13 1.57
N TYR A 126 -20.67 15.59 2.79
CA TYR A 126 -19.55 15.55 3.73
C TYR A 126 -18.30 14.90 3.13
N TRP A 127 -18.44 13.72 2.52
CA TRP A 127 -17.31 13.05 1.87
C TRP A 127 -16.67 13.89 0.76
N ARG A 128 -17.49 14.55 -0.07
CA ARG A 128 -16.98 15.40 -1.17
C ARG A 128 -16.16 16.58 -0.62
N GLU A 129 -16.62 17.21 0.45
CA GLU A 129 -15.90 18.32 1.09
C GLU A 129 -14.56 17.86 1.68
N ILE A 130 -14.55 16.78 2.49
CA ILE A 130 -13.28 16.28 3.06
C ILE A 130 -12.34 15.74 1.98
N ARG A 131 -12.86 15.18 0.87
CA ARG A 131 -12.05 14.75 -0.28
C ARG A 131 -11.42 15.94 -0.98
N LYS A 132 -12.17 17.02 -1.19
CA LYS A 132 -11.66 18.27 -1.76
C LYS A 132 -10.57 18.85 -0.87
N ILE A 133 -10.79 18.93 0.44
CA ILE A 133 -9.79 19.38 1.41
C ILE A 133 -8.54 18.48 1.36
N ALA A 134 -8.69 17.15 1.37
CA ALA A 134 -7.54 16.24 1.29
C ALA A 134 -6.71 16.46 0.01
N THR A 135 -7.37 16.51 -1.14
CA THR A 135 -6.67 16.59 -2.43
C THR A 135 -6.10 17.98 -2.71
N VAL A 136 -6.80 19.06 -2.33
CA VAL A 136 -6.38 20.44 -2.62
C VAL A 136 -5.48 20.99 -1.51
N GLU A 137 -5.79 20.72 -0.25
CA GLU A 137 -5.12 21.34 0.90
C GLU A 137 -4.09 20.45 1.58
N LEU A 138 -4.19 19.12 1.50
CA LEU A 138 -3.19 18.23 2.14
C LEU A 138 -2.21 17.64 1.14
N PHE A 139 -2.69 17.22 -0.03
CA PHE A 139 -1.91 16.46 -1.01
C PHE A 139 -1.72 17.16 -2.36
N SER A 140 -1.95 18.47 -2.44
CA SER A 140 -1.62 19.19 -3.67
C SER A 140 -0.11 19.27 -3.86
N ALA A 141 0.35 19.20 -5.11
CA ALA A 141 1.76 19.26 -5.46
C ALA A 141 2.47 20.47 -4.83
N ARG A 142 1.78 21.63 -4.78
CA ARG A 142 2.27 22.86 -4.16
C ARG A 142 2.53 22.71 -2.66
N ARG A 143 1.66 22.02 -1.93
CA ARG A 143 1.78 21.89 -0.47
C ARG A 143 2.68 20.73 -0.06
N ILE A 144 2.77 19.67 -0.86
CA ILE A 144 3.73 18.58 -0.63
C ILE A 144 5.16 19.13 -0.61
N GLY A 145 5.50 20.04 -1.52
CA GLY A 145 6.81 20.73 -1.51
C GLY A 145 7.02 21.74 -0.36
N MET A 146 6.02 22.00 0.49
CA MET A 146 6.05 23.00 1.56
C MET A 146 6.01 22.40 2.98
N LEU A 147 6.08 21.08 3.14
CA LEU A 147 5.98 20.40 4.45
C LEU A 147 7.19 20.68 5.36
N LYS A 148 7.13 21.81 6.09
CA LYS A 148 8.00 22.16 7.23
C LYS A 148 7.37 21.72 8.57
N PRO A 149 8.13 21.63 9.70
CA PRO A 149 7.62 21.05 10.95
C PRO A 149 6.42 21.85 11.49
N VAL A 150 5.30 21.17 11.70
CA VAL A 150 4.04 21.77 12.17
C VAL A 150 4.07 21.86 13.70
N ARG A 151 3.98 23.09 14.24
CA ARG A 151 3.78 23.36 15.68
C ARG A 151 2.32 23.17 16.09
N ARG A 152 2.11 22.59 17.27
CA ARG A 152 0.80 22.42 17.91
C ARG A 152 0.28 23.76 18.44
N SER A 153 -0.96 24.11 18.09
CA SER A 153 -1.80 25.00 18.89
C SER A 153 -3.24 24.50 18.86
N GLY A 154 -3.86 24.47 20.04
CA GLY A 154 -5.19 23.93 20.29
C GLY A 154 -6.26 25.01 20.34
N ALA A 155 -7.44 24.64 19.84
CA ALA A 155 -8.79 24.93 20.36
C ALA A 155 -9.77 24.51 19.25
N ILE A 156 -10.82 23.79 19.63
CA ILE A 156 -11.76 23.12 18.74
C ILE A 156 -12.92 24.06 18.42
N LYS A 157 -13.15 24.39 17.14
CA LYS A 157 -14.43 24.82 16.52
C LYS A 157 -14.35 25.19 15.02
N ASP A 158 -13.15 25.31 14.45
CA ASP A 158 -12.89 25.89 13.12
C ASP A 158 -12.28 24.87 12.12
N ILE A 159 -12.32 25.17 10.81
CA ILE A 159 -11.85 24.34 9.68
C ILE A 159 -10.45 23.74 9.89
N ASP A 160 -9.60 24.43 10.65
CA ASP A 160 -8.29 23.99 11.09
C ASP A 160 -8.31 22.69 11.91
N THR A 161 -9.33 22.47 12.73
CA THR A 161 -9.50 21.23 13.50
C THR A 161 -9.81 20.06 12.57
N THR A 162 -10.67 20.29 11.57
CA THR A 162 -10.98 19.32 10.52
C THR A 162 -9.74 19.00 9.70
N ILE A 163 -8.95 20.00 9.31
CA ILE A 163 -7.68 19.82 8.59
C ILE A 163 -6.68 19.03 9.45
N LYS A 164 -6.51 19.36 10.74
CA LYS A 164 -5.61 18.65 11.66
C LYS A 164 -6.03 17.20 11.87
N ALA A 165 -7.32 16.93 12.07
CA ALA A 165 -7.85 15.57 12.24
C ALA A 165 -7.73 14.76 10.95
N LEU A 166 -8.02 15.38 9.80
CA LEU A 166 -7.84 14.76 8.48
C LEU A 166 -6.36 14.46 8.22
N ALA A 167 -5.47 15.41 8.48
CA ALA A 167 -4.03 15.21 8.34
C ALA A 167 -3.52 14.04 9.21
N LEU A 168 -3.94 13.98 10.48
CA LEU A 168 -3.55 12.90 11.39
C LEU A 168 -4.06 11.53 10.91
N THR A 169 -5.33 11.43 10.54
CA THR A 169 -5.91 10.16 10.05
C THR A 169 -5.28 9.72 8.73
N GLN A 170 -4.95 10.65 7.84
CA GLN A 170 -4.24 10.33 6.60
C GLN A 170 -2.78 9.93 6.84
N LEU A 171 -2.07 10.58 7.76
CA LEU A 171 -0.70 10.21 8.12
C LEU A 171 -0.63 8.78 8.66
N VAL A 172 -1.54 8.41 9.57
CA VAL A 172 -1.58 7.05 10.13
C VAL A 172 -1.85 6.02 9.02
N ALA A 173 -2.80 6.29 8.12
CA ALA A 173 -3.07 5.39 6.99
C ALA A 173 -1.91 5.27 6.00
N GLY A 174 -1.17 6.37 5.77
CA GLY A 174 -0.06 6.44 4.81
C GLY A 174 1.23 5.79 5.31
N VAL A 175 1.57 5.93 6.60
CA VAL A 175 2.85 5.45 7.14
C VAL A 175 2.97 3.93 7.05
N ASP A 176 1.97 3.20 7.55
CA ASP A 176 2.03 1.73 7.58
C ASP A 176 2.00 1.13 6.17
N SER A 177 1.24 1.74 5.24
CA SER A 177 1.17 1.29 3.86
C SER A 177 2.48 1.50 3.10
N MET A 178 3.09 2.69 3.20
CA MET A 178 4.39 2.96 2.60
C MET A 178 5.49 2.09 3.21
N ALA A 179 5.56 1.98 4.54
CA ALA A 179 6.55 1.16 5.22
C ALA A 179 6.45 -0.32 4.79
N ASN A 180 5.24 -0.83 4.61
CA ASN A 180 5.02 -2.20 4.14
C ASN A 180 5.53 -2.39 2.70
N THR A 181 5.25 -1.45 1.78
CA THR A 181 5.82 -1.48 0.42
C THR A 181 7.34 -1.41 0.44
N MET A 182 7.91 -0.56 1.30
CA MET A 182 9.37 -0.44 1.45
C MET A 182 10.01 -1.74 1.93
N VAL A 183 9.36 -2.46 2.85
CA VAL A 183 9.84 -3.79 3.28
C VAL A 183 9.80 -4.79 2.14
N TRP A 184 8.72 -4.82 1.35
CA TRP A 184 8.61 -5.72 0.19
C TRP A 184 9.66 -5.45 -0.89
N VAL A 185 9.88 -4.18 -1.27
CA VAL A 185 10.90 -3.87 -2.30
C VAL A 185 12.30 -4.24 -1.82
N LEU A 186 12.63 -4.01 -0.54
CA LEU A 186 13.92 -4.40 0.02
C LEU A 186 14.08 -5.92 0.08
N ALA A 187 13.03 -6.65 0.45
CA ALA A 187 13.03 -8.11 0.45
C ALA A 187 13.27 -8.67 -0.95
N LEU A 188 12.56 -8.14 -1.96
CA LEU A 188 12.71 -8.54 -3.36
C LEU A 188 14.10 -8.23 -3.92
N LEU A 189 14.67 -7.07 -3.59
CA LEU A 189 16.04 -6.71 -4.00
C LEU A 189 17.10 -7.60 -3.34
N LEU A 190 16.93 -7.96 -2.07
CA LEU A 190 17.83 -8.87 -1.37
C LEU A 190 17.74 -10.31 -1.91
N ASP A 191 16.57 -10.71 -2.40
CA ASP A 191 16.36 -11.99 -3.08
C ASP A 191 16.84 -11.97 -4.54
N ASN A 192 17.07 -10.78 -5.11
CA ASN A 192 17.53 -10.58 -6.49
C ASN A 192 18.76 -9.63 -6.55
N PRO A 193 19.96 -10.09 -6.14
CA PRO A 193 21.15 -9.25 -6.01
C PRO A 193 21.57 -8.52 -7.30
N GLU A 194 21.33 -9.13 -8.47
CA GLU A 194 21.61 -8.50 -9.76
C GLU A 194 20.77 -7.23 -9.98
N MET A 195 19.50 -7.25 -9.55
CA MET A 195 18.60 -6.09 -9.66
C MET A 195 18.99 -5.01 -8.65
N LEU A 196 19.41 -5.40 -7.46
CA LEU A 196 19.97 -4.47 -6.47
C LEU A 196 21.20 -3.75 -7.03
N ALA A 197 22.15 -4.49 -7.60
CA ALA A 197 23.34 -3.93 -8.23
C ALA A 197 22.97 -2.97 -9.38
N LYS A 198 22.02 -3.35 -10.23
CA LYS A 198 21.53 -2.49 -11.33
C LYS A 198 20.92 -1.17 -10.83
N ALA A 199 20.16 -1.20 -9.75
CA ALA A 199 19.60 0.02 -9.13
C ALA A 199 20.69 0.91 -8.53
N GLN A 200 21.69 0.32 -7.88
CA GLN A 200 22.84 1.06 -7.36
C GLN A 200 23.69 1.69 -8.49
N ILE A 201 23.88 0.98 -9.61
CA ILE A 201 24.56 1.52 -10.79
C ILE A 201 23.79 2.72 -11.37
N GLU A 202 22.46 2.64 -11.46
CA GLU A 202 21.63 3.77 -11.90
C GLU A 202 21.84 5.00 -11.00
N LEU A 203 21.84 4.81 -9.68
CA LEU A 203 22.08 5.88 -8.71
C LEU A 203 23.48 6.47 -8.82
N ASP A 204 24.50 5.62 -8.87
CA ASP A 204 25.90 6.03 -8.97
C ASP A 204 26.15 6.80 -10.29
N THR A 205 25.46 6.43 -11.38
CA THR A 205 25.58 7.09 -12.70
C THR A 205 24.87 8.44 -12.76
N ASN A 206 23.65 8.54 -12.21
CA ASN A 206 22.83 9.74 -12.35
C ASN A 206 23.07 10.78 -11.25
N VAL A 207 23.49 10.35 -10.06
CA VAL A 207 23.63 11.22 -8.87
C VAL A 207 25.08 11.25 -8.36
N GLY A 208 25.78 10.12 -8.44
CA GLY A 208 27.13 9.98 -7.89
C GLY A 208 27.14 9.72 -6.37
N LYS A 209 28.32 9.90 -5.77
CA LYS A 209 28.59 9.60 -4.35
C LYS A 209 28.96 10.82 -3.50
N ASP A 210 29.03 12.00 -4.11
CA ASP A 210 29.46 13.24 -3.44
C ASP A 210 28.30 14.00 -2.78
N ARG A 211 27.04 13.60 -3.04
CA ARG A 211 25.84 14.16 -2.40
C ARG A 211 24.74 13.12 -2.27
N LEU A 212 23.77 13.39 -1.39
CA LEU A 212 22.56 12.57 -1.27
C LEU A 212 21.59 12.83 -2.43
N VAL A 213 20.80 11.81 -2.77
CA VAL A 213 19.66 11.91 -3.70
C VAL A 213 18.66 12.95 -3.19
N GLU A 214 18.22 13.81 -4.12
CA GLU A 214 17.17 14.80 -3.94
C GLU A 214 15.92 14.44 -4.76
N GLU A 215 14.79 15.08 -4.46
CA GLU A 215 13.53 14.84 -5.17
C GLU A 215 13.61 15.16 -6.67
N SER A 216 14.44 16.12 -7.04
CA SER A 216 14.71 16.55 -8.42
C SER A 216 15.40 15.47 -9.26
N ASP A 217 16.10 14.52 -8.62
CA ASP A 217 16.80 13.43 -9.32
C ASP A 217 15.85 12.28 -9.70
N ILE A 218 14.76 12.10 -8.96
CA ILE A 218 13.83 10.96 -9.10
C ILE A 218 13.34 10.76 -10.54
N PRO A 219 12.97 11.80 -11.32
CA PRO A 219 12.55 11.62 -12.71
C PRO A 219 13.57 10.88 -13.59
N ASN A 220 14.87 10.95 -13.27
CA ASN A 220 15.94 10.29 -14.02
C ASN A 220 16.21 8.85 -13.56
N LEU A 221 15.72 8.45 -12.38
CA LEU A 221 15.89 7.11 -11.82
C LEU A 221 14.77 6.17 -12.32
N LYS A 222 14.82 5.79 -13.59
CA LYS A 222 13.75 5.03 -14.27
C LYS A 222 13.64 3.60 -13.77
N TYR A 223 14.77 2.93 -13.56
CA TYR A 223 14.83 1.57 -13.04
C TYR A 223 14.32 1.52 -11.60
N LEU A 224 14.68 2.49 -10.76
CA LEU A 224 14.14 2.62 -9.40
C LEU A 224 12.61 2.80 -9.39
N GLN A 225 12.08 3.62 -10.29
CA GLN A 225 10.62 3.77 -10.45
C GLN A 225 9.97 2.45 -10.89
N ALA A 226 10.59 1.73 -11.82
CA ALA A 226 10.13 0.43 -12.29
C ALA A 226 10.13 -0.64 -11.16
N LEU A 227 11.14 -0.64 -10.29
CA LEU A 227 11.21 -1.52 -9.11
C LEU A 227 10.01 -1.32 -8.17
N LEU A 228 9.67 -0.06 -7.88
CA LEU A 228 8.52 0.24 -7.03
C LEU A 228 7.19 -0.12 -7.71
N LYS A 229 7.04 0.12 -9.01
CA LYS A 229 5.86 -0.32 -9.78
C LYS A 229 5.69 -1.84 -9.73
N GLU A 230 6.74 -2.61 -9.98
CA GLU A 230 6.69 -4.07 -9.95
C GLU A 230 6.46 -4.62 -8.54
N THR A 231 7.03 -3.97 -7.52
CA THR A 231 6.73 -4.30 -6.11
C THR A 231 5.25 -4.10 -5.81
N LEU A 232 4.64 -2.99 -6.24
CA LEU A 232 3.22 -2.71 -6.04
C LEU A 232 2.30 -3.65 -6.85
N ARG A 233 2.77 -4.13 -8.01
CA ARG A 233 2.09 -5.17 -8.80
C ARG A 233 2.06 -6.50 -8.06
N MET A 234 3.21 -6.96 -7.57
CA MET A 234 3.31 -8.24 -6.88
C MET A 234 2.72 -8.17 -5.48
N TYR A 235 2.99 -7.14 -4.70
CA TYR A 235 2.57 -7.04 -3.30
C TYR A 235 1.70 -5.81 -3.06
N PRO A 236 0.49 -5.73 -3.66
CA PRO A 236 -0.42 -4.64 -3.38
C PRO A 236 -0.79 -4.65 -1.90
N VAL A 237 -0.61 -3.50 -1.24
CA VAL A 237 -0.86 -3.35 0.20
C VAL A 237 -2.26 -3.82 0.59
N GLY A 238 -3.27 -3.48 -0.22
CA GLY A 238 -4.64 -3.99 -0.08
C GLY A 238 -4.98 -4.96 -1.20
N PRO A 239 -4.82 -6.29 -1.03
CA PRO A 239 -5.01 -7.24 -2.13
C PRO A 239 -6.45 -7.33 -2.64
N LEU A 240 -7.44 -6.99 -1.80
CA LEU A 240 -8.87 -6.91 -2.14
C LEU A 240 -9.39 -5.46 -2.26
N LEU A 241 -8.47 -4.48 -2.27
CA LEU A 241 -8.76 -3.06 -2.09
C LEU A 241 -9.68 -2.79 -0.88
N VAL A 242 -10.17 -1.56 -0.76
CA VAL A 242 -11.23 -1.23 0.20
C VAL A 242 -12.58 -1.62 -0.42
N PRO A 243 -13.53 -2.19 0.32
CA PRO A 243 -14.82 -2.65 -0.22
C PRO A 243 -15.76 -1.51 -0.61
N HIS A 244 -16.42 -1.62 -1.74
CA HIS A 244 -17.51 -0.72 -2.15
C HIS A 244 -18.87 -1.32 -1.75
N GLU A 245 -19.95 -0.55 -1.87
CA GLU A 245 -21.31 -1.05 -1.66
C GLU A 245 -22.26 -0.42 -2.69
N ALA A 246 -23.19 -1.21 -3.22
CA ALA A 246 -24.22 -0.74 -4.15
C ALA A 246 -25.25 0.14 -3.43
N MET A 247 -25.37 1.41 -3.82
CA MET A 247 -26.31 2.37 -3.24
C MET A 247 -27.76 2.15 -3.68
N GLU A 248 -27.95 1.50 -4.83
CA GLU A 248 -29.22 1.19 -5.48
C GLU A 248 -29.12 -0.14 -6.26
N ASP A 249 -30.27 -0.67 -6.65
CA ASP A 249 -30.35 -1.83 -7.54
C ASP A 249 -29.77 -1.47 -8.90
N CYS A 250 -28.86 -2.29 -9.44
CA CYS A 250 -28.22 -2.00 -10.72
C CYS A 250 -27.87 -3.27 -11.50
N HIS A 251 -27.38 -3.11 -12.73
CA HIS A 251 -26.86 -4.21 -13.53
C HIS A 251 -25.38 -4.00 -13.82
N VAL A 252 -24.57 -5.04 -13.61
CA VAL A 252 -23.13 -5.03 -13.93
C VAL A 252 -22.83 -6.23 -14.81
N ALA A 253 -22.24 -6.00 -15.99
CA ALA A 253 -21.85 -7.06 -16.92
C ALA A 253 -22.98 -8.06 -17.23
N GLY A 254 -24.23 -7.57 -17.28
CA GLY A 254 -25.43 -8.37 -17.53
C GLY A 254 -26.08 -9.00 -16.29
N TYR A 255 -25.53 -8.79 -15.09
CA TYR A 255 -26.04 -9.37 -13.84
C TYR A 255 -26.73 -8.33 -12.99
N PHE A 256 -27.88 -8.70 -12.40
CA PHE A 256 -28.57 -7.89 -11.41
C PHE A 256 -27.80 -7.88 -10.08
N VAL A 257 -27.55 -6.69 -9.56
CA VAL A 257 -26.86 -6.42 -8.29
C VAL A 257 -27.82 -5.64 -7.39
N PRO A 258 -28.36 -6.28 -6.33
CA PRO A 258 -29.23 -5.62 -5.38
C PRO A 258 -28.52 -4.52 -4.59
N ARG A 259 -29.26 -3.49 -4.18
CA ARG A 259 -28.83 -2.49 -3.22
C ARG A 259 -28.29 -3.14 -1.93
N GLY A 260 -27.21 -2.56 -1.39
CA GLY A 260 -26.51 -3.07 -0.20
C GLY A 260 -25.52 -4.19 -0.49
N THR A 261 -25.36 -4.59 -1.75
CA THR A 261 -24.34 -5.59 -2.13
C THR A 261 -22.94 -4.99 -1.96
N GLY A 262 -22.13 -5.61 -1.10
CA GLY A 262 -20.72 -5.28 -0.94
C GLY A 262 -19.90 -5.75 -2.14
N LEU A 263 -18.96 -4.94 -2.61
CA LEU A 263 -18.15 -5.19 -3.79
C LEU A 263 -16.66 -5.16 -3.42
N PHE A 264 -15.96 -6.26 -3.67
CA PHE A 264 -14.51 -6.37 -3.48
C PHE A 264 -13.80 -6.53 -4.82
N ILE A 265 -12.70 -5.80 -5.01
CA ILE A 265 -11.89 -5.86 -6.22
C ILE A 265 -10.60 -6.59 -5.87
N ASN A 266 -10.43 -7.77 -6.44
CA ASN A 266 -9.24 -8.58 -6.17
C ASN A 266 -8.05 -8.11 -7.02
N ALA A 267 -7.40 -7.03 -6.57
CA ALA A 267 -6.19 -6.51 -7.21
C ALA A 267 -5.07 -7.56 -7.25
N TRP A 268 -4.98 -8.44 -6.25
CA TRP A 268 -3.97 -9.50 -6.20
C TRP A 268 -4.10 -10.47 -7.38
N THR A 269 -5.32 -10.90 -7.74
CA THR A 269 -5.54 -11.78 -8.89
C THR A 269 -5.39 -11.05 -10.21
N ILE A 270 -5.91 -9.82 -10.35
CA ILE A 270 -5.77 -9.01 -11.57
C ILE A 270 -4.30 -8.80 -11.91
N GLN A 271 -3.50 -8.43 -10.90
CA GLN A 271 -2.08 -8.13 -11.06
C GLN A 271 -1.19 -9.38 -11.22
N ARG A 272 -1.79 -10.58 -11.16
CA ARG A 272 -1.11 -11.88 -11.38
C ARG A 272 -1.73 -12.70 -12.52
N ASP A 273 -2.64 -12.11 -13.27
CA ASP A 273 -3.29 -12.85 -14.33
C ASP A 273 -2.32 -13.10 -15.49
N PRO A 274 -2.05 -14.36 -15.88
CA PRO A 274 -1.13 -14.68 -16.97
C PRO A 274 -1.62 -14.20 -18.34
N ASN A 275 -2.92 -13.91 -18.52
CA ASN A 275 -3.46 -13.32 -19.74
C ASN A 275 -3.14 -11.82 -19.87
N VAL A 276 -2.80 -11.17 -18.75
CA VAL A 276 -2.49 -9.73 -18.68
C VAL A 276 -0.99 -9.51 -18.48
N TRP A 277 -0.35 -10.34 -17.66
CA TRP A 277 1.05 -10.22 -17.25
C TRP A 277 1.84 -11.46 -17.65
N ALA A 278 2.77 -11.31 -18.59
CA ALA A 278 3.74 -12.36 -18.91
C ALA A 278 4.64 -12.64 -17.70
N GLU A 279 4.84 -13.93 -17.36
CA GLU A 279 5.58 -14.38 -16.17
C GLU A 279 5.11 -13.66 -14.88
N PRO A 280 3.82 -13.80 -14.49
CA PRO A 280 3.19 -12.95 -13.48
C PRO A 280 3.80 -13.10 -12.08
N ASP A 281 4.35 -14.27 -11.77
CA ASP A 281 4.96 -14.57 -10.47
C ASP A 281 6.45 -14.22 -10.39
N ARG A 282 7.07 -13.84 -11.50
CA ARG A 282 8.48 -13.42 -11.51
C ARG A 282 8.58 -11.91 -11.31
N PHE A 283 9.49 -11.51 -10.41
CA PHE A 283 9.83 -10.10 -10.22
C PHE A 283 10.62 -9.60 -11.43
N LEU A 284 9.98 -8.80 -12.29
CA LEU A 284 10.55 -8.33 -13.56
C LEU A 284 10.29 -6.83 -13.74
N PRO A 285 11.08 -5.95 -13.10
CA PRO A 285 10.96 -4.50 -13.24
C PRO A 285 11.05 -4.01 -14.69
N GLU A 286 11.83 -4.70 -15.53
CA GLU A 286 12.08 -4.36 -16.94
C GLU A 286 10.81 -4.20 -17.77
N ARG A 287 9.70 -4.86 -17.41
CA ARG A 287 8.42 -4.71 -18.10
C ARG A 287 7.93 -3.25 -18.09
N PHE A 288 8.20 -2.50 -17.02
CA PHE A 288 7.83 -1.09 -16.90
C PHE A 288 8.81 -0.13 -17.59
N LEU A 289 9.84 -0.66 -18.25
CA LEU A 289 10.75 0.09 -19.12
C LEU A 289 10.50 -0.22 -20.59
N THR A 290 9.70 -1.23 -20.88
CA THR A 290 9.49 -1.78 -22.22
C THR A 290 8.00 -1.93 -22.51
N THR A 291 7.44 -3.13 -22.39
CA THR A 291 6.07 -3.49 -22.79
C THR A 291 4.97 -2.71 -22.06
N ASN A 292 5.23 -2.27 -20.84
CA ASN A 292 4.27 -1.60 -19.95
C ASN A 292 4.78 -0.22 -19.50
N ALA A 293 5.61 0.44 -20.30
CA ALA A 293 6.23 1.73 -19.95
C ALA A 293 5.19 2.82 -19.58
N ASP A 294 4.09 2.87 -20.34
CA ASP A 294 3.02 3.88 -20.18
C ASP A 294 2.03 3.57 -19.04
N MET A 295 2.12 2.40 -18.41
CA MET A 295 1.22 2.05 -17.30
C MET A 295 1.52 2.91 -16.06
N ASP A 296 0.45 3.49 -15.52
CA ASP A 296 0.48 4.22 -14.26
C ASP A 296 -0.05 3.38 -13.10
N VAL A 297 0.28 3.80 -11.88
CA VAL A 297 -0.28 3.27 -10.64
C VAL A 297 -1.33 4.22 -10.04
N LYS A 298 -1.72 5.25 -10.79
CA LYS A 298 -2.61 6.34 -10.35
C LYS A 298 -4.08 6.05 -10.67
N GLY A 299 -4.35 4.88 -11.23
CA GLY A 299 -5.70 4.34 -11.43
C GLY A 299 -6.24 4.53 -12.84
N GLN A 300 -5.39 4.84 -13.83
CA GLN A 300 -5.81 4.87 -15.24
C GLN A 300 -5.61 3.52 -15.92
N SER A 301 -4.64 2.72 -15.45
CA SER A 301 -4.40 1.34 -15.90
C SER A 301 -5.13 0.36 -14.98
N TYR A 302 -6.19 -0.29 -15.47
CA TYR A 302 -7.03 -1.19 -14.65
C TYR A 302 -6.38 -2.56 -14.40
N GLU A 303 -5.30 -2.86 -15.11
CA GLU A 303 -4.41 -3.99 -14.91
C GLU A 303 -3.51 -3.83 -13.68
N LEU A 304 -3.29 -2.59 -13.23
CA LEU A 304 -2.40 -2.21 -12.14
C LEU A 304 -3.09 -1.22 -11.19
N LEU A 305 -3.71 -1.73 -10.13
CA LEU A 305 -4.58 -0.97 -9.22
C LEU A 305 -4.09 -0.92 -7.76
N PRO A 306 -2.79 -0.72 -7.46
CA PRO A 306 -2.31 -0.73 -6.07
C PRO A 306 -2.88 0.41 -5.21
N PHE A 307 -3.35 1.49 -5.84
CA PHE A 307 -3.98 2.65 -5.21
C PHE A 307 -5.49 2.75 -5.51
N GLY A 308 -6.08 1.71 -6.13
CA GLY A 308 -7.45 1.73 -6.65
C GLY A 308 -7.66 2.74 -7.78
N SER A 309 -8.92 2.96 -8.15
CA SER A 309 -9.30 3.91 -9.20
C SER A 309 -10.64 4.60 -8.89
N GLY A 310 -11.03 5.56 -9.72
CA GLY A 310 -12.32 6.23 -9.69
C GLY A 310 -12.52 7.13 -8.47
N ARG A 311 -13.77 7.25 -8.02
CA ARG A 311 -14.18 8.23 -7.00
C ARG A 311 -13.49 8.02 -5.65
N ARG A 312 -13.11 6.78 -5.35
CA ARG A 312 -12.46 6.40 -4.08
C ARG A 312 -10.98 6.02 -4.28
N SER A 313 -10.35 6.46 -5.36
CA SER A 313 -8.91 6.31 -5.57
C SER A 313 -8.11 6.92 -4.42
N CYS A 314 -6.91 6.39 -4.15
CA CYS A 314 -6.08 6.88 -3.06
C CYS A 314 -5.80 8.39 -3.20
N PRO A 315 -6.17 9.22 -2.21
CA PRO A 315 -5.87 10.66 -2.23
C PRO A 315 -4.38 10.96 -2.12
N GLY A 316 -3.61 10.07 -1.49
CA GLY A 316 -2.21 10.25 -1.14
C GLY A 316 -1.23 9.66 -2.16
N VAL A 317 -1.69 9.20 -3.33
CA VAL A 317 -0.82 8.52 -4.31
C VAL A 317 0.40 9.36 -4.72
N GLY A 318 0.23 10.68 -4.90
CA GLY A 318 1.33 11.58 -5.25
C GLY A 318 2.41 11.62 -4.17
N LEU A 319 2.01 11.93 -2.93
CA LEU A 319 2.92 11.96 -1.78
C LEU A 319 3.57 10.59 -1.53
N ALA A 320 2.79 9.51 -1.61
CA ALA A 320 3.29 8.16 -1.37
C ALA A 320 4.40 7.79 -2.36
N LEU A 321 4.19 8.06 -3.66
CA LEU A 321 5.22 7.81 -4.66
C LEU A 321 6.45 8.68 -4.45
N GLN A 322 6.32 9.96 -4.14
CA GLN A 322 7.46 10.83 -3.85
C GLN A 322 8.29 10.32 -2.67
N VAL A 323 7.63 10.01 -1.54
CA VAL A 323 8.30 9.53 -0.33
C VAL A 323 8.95 8.17 -0.56
N MET A 324 8.24 7.22 -1.17
CA MET A 324 8.78 5.87 -1.42
C MET A 324 9.95 5.90 -2.40
N HIS A 325 9.87 6.64 -3.51
CA HIS A 325 10.99 6.75 -4.45
C HIS A 325 12.22 7.37 -3.78
N LEU A 326 12.05 8.50 -3.08
CA LEU A 326 13.17 9.17 -2.41
C LEU A 326 13.78 8.31 -1.30
N THR A 327 12.93 7.65 -0.50
CA THR A 327 13.41 6.79 0.59
C THR A 327 14.14 5.56 0.05
N LEU A 328 13.61 4.92 -0.99
CA LEU A 328 14.29 3.80 -1.64
C LEU A 328 15.64 4.26 -2.21
N ALA A 329 15.65 5.36 -2.96
CA ALA A 329 16.86 5.90 -3.57
C ALA A 329 17.94 6.18 -2.53
N ARG A 330 17.58 6.83 -1.42
CA ARG A 330 18.53 7.10 -0.32
C ARG A 330 19.04 5.85 0.36
N ILE A 331 18.19 4.86 0.60
CA ILE A 331 18.62 3.59 1.20
C ILE A 331 19.63 2.88 0.28
N LEU A 332 19.32 2.77 -1.00
CA LEU A 332 20.17 2.06 -1.97
C LEU A 332 21.47 2.83 -2.27
N GLN A 333 21.41 4.15 -2.31
CA GLN A 333 22.59 5.01 -2.50
C GLN A 333 23.51 4.92 -1.28
N ALA A 334 22.95 5.06 -0.08
CA ALA A 334 23.73 5.20 1.15
C ALA A 334 24.18 3.87 1.76
N PHE A 335 23.60 2.71 1.40
CA PHE A 335 23.93 1.46 2.09
C PHE A 335 24.10 0.28 1.15
N GLU A 336 25.10 -0.55 1.44
CA GLU A 336 25.15 -1.92 0.94
C GLU A 336 24.23 -2.75 1.80
N LEU A 337 23.38 -3.55 1.16
CA LEU A 337 22.36 -4.36 1.81
C LEU A 337 22.73 -5.84 1.72
N LYS A 338 22.71 -6.54 2.86
CA LYS A 338 22.97 -7.99 2.92
C LYS A 338 22.01 -8.70 3.87
N THR A 339 21.75 -9.98 3.60
CA THR A 339 21.10 -10.88 4.56
C THR A 339 22.13 -11.47 5.53
N ARG A 340 21.69 -11.96 6.69
CA ARG A 340 22.62 -12.45 7.74
C ARG A 340 23.33 -13.76 7.38
N SER A 341 22.78 -14.57 6.47
CA SER A 341 23.21 -15.96 6.29
C SER A 341 23.45 -16.37 4.83
N ASN A 342 23.46 -15.45 3.85
CA ASN A 342 23.46 -15.79 2.41
C ASN A 342 22.33 -16.78 2.00
N VAL A 343 21.36 -17.01 2.87
CA VAL A 343 20.14 -17.77 2.58
C VAL A 343 19.14 -16.81 1.94
N GLY A 344 18.35 -17.32 0.99
CA GLY A 344 17.28 -16.59 0.32
C GLY A 344 16.31 -15.94 1.31
N VAL A 345 15.61 -14.89 0.85
CA VAL A 345 14.70 -14.14 1.70
C VAL A 345 13.38 -14.91 1.83
N ASP A 346 12.88 -15.07 3.05
CA ASP A 346 11.55 -15.66 3.25
C ASP A 346 10.46 -14.66 2.85
N LEU A 347 9.88 -14.85 1.67
CA LEU A 347 8.80 -14.03 1.11
C LEU A 347 7.40 -14.52 1.52
N GLU A 348 7.27 -15.35 2.55
CA GLU A 348 5.94 -15.80 3.00
C GLU A 348 5.05 -14.61 3.40
N GLU A 349 3.83 -14.61 2.90
CA GLU A 349 2.84 -13.57 3.13
C GLU A 349 1.94 -13.87 4.33
N CYS A 350 1.73 -12.86 5.17
CA CYS A 350 0.64 -12.78 6.13
C CYS A 350 -0.42 -11.81 5.59
N SER A 351 -1.58 -12.35 5.22
CA SER A 351 -2.73 -11.55 4.80
C SER A 351 -3.54 -11.11 6.03
N GLY A 352 -3.57 -9.80 6.28
CA GLY A 352 -4.41 -9.13 7.28
C GLY A 352 -5.16 -7.95 6.65
N ILE A 353 -5.31 -6.84 7.37
CA ILE A 353 -5.79 -5.57 6.78
C ILE A 353 -4.86 -5.13 5.63
N LEU A 354 -3.56 -5.40 5.79
CA LEU A 354 -2.53 -5.20 4.77
C LEU A 354 -1.90 -6.55 4.40
N LEU A 355 -1.36 -6.67 3.19
CA LEU A 355 -0.52 -7.78 2.77
C LEU A 355 0.93 -7.55 3.24
N SER A 356 1.32 -8.19 4.33
CA SER A 356 2.64 -8.02 4.95
C SER A 356 3.45 -9.30 4.89
N MET A 357 4.77 -9.20 5.06
CA MET A 357 5.62 -10.38 5.29
C MET A 357 5.21 -11.07 6.60
N MET A 358 5.18 -12.40 6.59
CA MET A 358 4.92 -13.21 7.78
C MET A 358 6.08 -13.08 8.77
N HIS A 359 7.30 -13.16 8.28
CA HIS A 359 8.50 -13.03 9.11
C HIS A 359 9.15 -11.65 8.87
N PRO A 360 9.53 -10.91 9.93
CA PRO A 360 10.18 -9.61 9.76
C PRO A 360 11.49 -9.73 8.98
N LEU A 361 11.66 -8.88 7.96
CA LEU A 361 12.91 -8.78 7.21
C LEU A 361 14.06 -8.29 8.12
N GLN A 362 15.16 -9.04 8.13
CA GLN A 362 16.40 -8.65 8.79
C GLN A 362 17.44 -8.26 7.74
N VAL A 363 17.89 -7.01 7.78
CA VAL A 363 18.84 -6.45 6.82
C VAL A 363 20.09 -5.97 7.56
N LEU A 364 21.26 -6.33 7.06
CA LEU A 364 22.53 -5.72 7.42
C LEU A 364 22.80 -4.57 6.45
N MET A 365 23.06 -3.39 7.00
CA MET A 365 23.30 -2.17 6.25
C MET A 365 24.71 -1.66 6.57
N THR A 366 25.56 -1.54 5.56
CA THR A 366 26.90 -0.94 5.72
C THR A 366 27.03 0.31 4.84
N PRO A 367 27.60 1.42 5.35
CA PRO A 367 27.76 2.66 4.58
C PRO A 367 28.45 2.47 3.22
N ARG A 368 27.95 3.13 2.18
CA ARG A 368 28.52 3.19 0.81
C ARG A 368 29.15 4.54 0.47
N LEU A 369 28.69 5.59 1.12
CA LEU A 369 29.05 6.98 0.82
C LEU A 369 30.17 7.46 1.76
N PRO A 370 30.81 8.61 1.45
CA PRO A 370 31.70 9.28 2.38
C PRO A 370 31.03 9.57 3.72
N SER A 371 31.79 9.51 4.81
CA SER A 371 31.30 9.65 6.19
C SER A 371 30.52 10.96 6.42
N GLU A 372 30.91 12.01 5.71
CA GLU A 372 30.37 13.37 5.86
C GLU A 372 28.90 13.47 5.43
N LEU A 373 28.38 12.49 4.68
CA LEU A 373 26.99 12.44 4.23
C LEU A 373 26.06 11.73 5.22
N TYR A 374 26.57 11.23 6.35
CA TYR A 374 25.78 10.56 7.41
C TYR A 374 25.68 11.36 8.71
N ASP A 375 26.47 12.43 8.84
CA ASP A 375 26.43 13.37 9.97
C ASP A 375 25.25 14.36 9.84
#